data_AF-A0A498MRD2-F1
#
_entry.id   AF-A0A498MRD2-F1
#
_cell.length_a   1.000
_cell.length_b   1.000
_cell.length_c   1.000
_cell.angle_alpha   90.00
_cell.angle_beta   90.00
_cell.angle_gamma   90.00
#
_symmetry.space_group_name_H-M   'P 1'
#
loop_
_entity.id
_entity.type
_entity.pdbx_description
1 polymer ?
#
loop_
_entity_poly.entity_id
_entity_poly.type
_entity_poly.pdbx_seq_one_letter_code
_entity_poly.pdbx_strand_id
1 'polypeptide(L)'
;MCLYRNIVWFIKGMREYTRAGFENASKRFVAKDLDVSMVGRSFMITGANSGIGKATAMAIAKKAVAKAMPQFYQMMRDRLRTPEQGADTLVWLAVSRATTAFPSGLFFQDRKPVSAHLPLAWTHSSRREVKVFMRRLETLAMTVKPSE
;
A
#
# COMPACT_ATOMS: atom_id res chain seq x y z
N MET A 1 32.11 -13.13 26.19
CA MET A 1 32.15 -13.26 24.71
C MET A 1 33.61 -13.13 24.24
N CYS A 2 34.15 -14.06 23.44
CA CYS A 2 35.58 -14.11 23.07
C CYS A 2 35.99 -12.97 22.11
N LEU A 3 37.18 -12.38 22.33
CA LEU A 3 37.78 -11.28 21.55
C LEU A 3 37.79 -11.55 20.03
N TYR A 4 38.12 -12.79 19.63
CA TYR A 4 38.13 -13.21 18.23
C TYR A 4 36.78 -12.99 17.53
N ARG A 5 35.67 -13.37 18.19
CA ARG A 5 34.34 -13.25 17.59
C ARG A 5 33.93 -11.79 17.41
N ASN A 6 34.34 -10.91 18.32
CA ASN A 6 34.08 -9.48 18.20
C ASN A 6 34.86 -8.88 17.02
N ILE A 7 36.14 -9.26 16.86
CA ILE A 7 36.98 -8.81 15.74
C ILE A 7 36.41 -9.29 14.40
N VAL A 8 36.06 -10.57 14.29
CA VAL A 8 35.46 -11.13 13.06
C VAL A 8 34.13 -10.46 12.73
N TRP A 9 33.26 -10.26 13.72
CA TRP A 9 31.98 -9.58 13.52
C TRP A 9 32.18 -8.13 13.09
N PHE A 10 33.14 -7.42 13.69
CA PHE A 10 33.47 -6.04 13.33
C PHE A 10 33.99 -5.91 11.89
N ILE A 11 34.94 -6.77 11.49
CA ILE A 11 35.47 -6.78 10.12
C ILE A 11 34.36 -7.06 9.11
N LYS A 12 33.49 -8.05 9.39
CA LYS A 12 32.33 -8.34 8.54
C LYS A 12 31.37 -7.15 8.48
N GLY A 13 31.09 -6.51 9.60
CA GLY A 13 30.22 -5.34 9.68
C GLY A 13 30.75 -4.15 8.88
N MET A 14 32.05 -3.86 8.99
CA MET A 14 32.71 -2.81 8.19
C MET A 14 32.58 -3.08 6.68
N ARG A 15 32.70 -4.35 6.27
CA ARG A 15 32.61 -4.76 4.87
C ARG A 15 31.18 -4.78 4.31
N GLU A 16 30.19 -5.17 5.11
CA GLU A 16 28.85 -5.51 4.60
C GLU A 16 27.74 -4.56 5.05
N TYR A 17 27.82 -4.02 6.27
CA TYR A 17 26.72 -3.26 6.88
C TYR A 17 26.91 -1.74 6.75
N THR A 18 28.07 -1.30 6.30
CA THR A 18 28.34 0.11 6.02
C THR A 18 27.75 0.52 4.67
N ARG A 19 27.56 1.83 4.48
CA ARG A 19 27.15 2.40 3.19
C ARG A 19 28.07 1.97 2.04
N ALA A 20 29.39 1.99 2.26
CA ALA A 20 30.37 1.56 1.26
C ALA A 20 30.22 0.06 0.92
N GLY A 21 29.91 -0.77 1.92
CA GLY A 21 29.56 -2.18 1.72
C GLY A 21 28.34 -2.36 0.83
N PHE A 22 27.25 -1.65 1.14
CA PHE A 22 26.04 -1.63 0.31
C PHE A 22 26.31 -1.15 -1.12
N GLU A 23 27.03 -0.05 -1.29
CA GLU A 23 27.36 0.52 -2.61
C GLU A 23 28.24 -0.43 -3.45
N ASN A 24 29.12 -1.19 -2.83
CA ASN A 24 29.90 -2.21 -3.52
C ASN A 24 29.06 -3.44 -3.90
N ALA A 25 28.16 -3.87 -3.01
CA ALA A 25 27.26 -4.99 -3.28
C ALA A 25 26.22 -4.64 -4.36
N SER A 26 25.70 -3.42 -4.36
CA SER A 26 24.68 -2.95 -5.30
C SER A 26 25.16 -2.93 -6.76
N LYS A 27 26.48 -2.89 -7.00
CA LYS A 27 27.06 -3.05 -8.35
C LYS A 27 26.73 -4.39 -9.00
N ARG A 28 26.49 -5.43 -8.20
CA ARG A 28 26.08 -6.77 -8.69
C ARG A 28 24.57 -6.92 -8.79
N PHE A 29 23.81 -5.86 -8.49
CA PHE A 29 22.36 -5.89 -8.51
C PHE A 29 21.85 -5.91 -9.95
N VAL A 30 21.06 -6.93 -10.29
CA VAL A 30 20.42 -7.04 -11.60
C VAL A 30 19.08 -6.30 -11.56
N ALA A 31 19.06 -5.06 -12.03
CA ALA A 31 17.87 -4.20 -11.95
C ALA A 31 16.62 -4.78 -12.63
N LYS A 32 16.81 -5.64 -13.64
CA LYS A 32 15.73 -6.33 -14.38
C LYS A 32 14.91 -7.26 -13.47
N ASP A 33 15.50 -7.79 -12.40
CA ASP A 33 14.80 -8.66 -11.45
C ASP A 33 13.65 -7.92 -10.72
N LEU A 34 13.66 -6.58 -10.74
CA LEU A 34 12.59 -5.77 -10.17
C LEU A 34 11.47 -5.41 -11.15
N ASP A 35 11.50 -5.87 -12.41
CA ASP A 35 10.40 -5.71 -13.37
C ASP A 35 9.36 -6.83 -13.23
N VAL A 36 8.83 -6.95 -12.02
CA VAL A 36 7.74 -7.89 -11.70
C VAL A 36 6.42 -7.13 -11.67
N SER A 37 5.36 -7.74 -12.19
CA SER A 37 4.00 -7.18 -12.02
C SER A 37 3.59 -7.27 -10.55
N MET A 38 3.09 -6.16 -10.02
CA MET A 38 2.51 -6.10 -8.68
C MET A 38 0.99 -6.29 -8.69
N VAL A 39 0.37 -6.37 -9.88
CA VAL A 39 -1.07 -6.59 -10.04
C VAL A 39 -1.46 -7.93 -9.43
N GLY A 40 -2.47 -7.93 -8.57
CA GLY A 40 -2.97 -9.12 -7.88
C GLY A 40 -2.09 -9.61 -6.72
N ARG A 41 -1.10 -8.84 -6.28
CA ARG A 41 -0.25 -9.18 -5.13
C ARG A 41 -0.57 -8.31 -3.92
N SER A 42 -0.67 -8.95 -2.76
CA SER A 42 -0.86 -8.28 -1.46
C SER A 42 0.43 -8.37 -0.65
N PHE A 43 0.83 -7.27 -0.02
CA PHE A 43 2.03 -7.18 0.81
C PHE A 43 1.67 -6.65 2.19
N MET A 44 2.18 -7.29 3.24
CA MET A 44 2.11 -6.78 4.62
C MET A 44 3.49 -6.25 5.00
N ILE A 45 3.56 -4.99 5.44
CA ILE A 45 4.81 -4.31 5.80
C ILE A 45 4.70 -3.83 7.23
N THR A 46 5.50 -4.39 8.13
CA THR A 46 5.61 -3.93 9.52
C THR A 46 6.54 -2.71 9.60
N GLY A 47 6.23 -1.74 10.46
CA GLY A 47 7.07 -0.54 10.61
C GLY A 47 7.04 0.39 9.40
N ALA A 48 5.94 0.41 8.64
CA ALA A 48 5.78 1.22 7.42
C ALA A 48 5.82 2.75 7.66
N ASN A 49 5.81 3.21 8.91
CA ASN A 49 5.82 4.63 9.24
C ASN A 49 7.24 5.25 9.31
N SER A 50 8.31 4.44 9.36
CA SER A 50 9.69 4.97 9.41
C SER A 50 10.74 4.03 8.80
N GLY A 51 11.94 4.56 8.59
CA GLY A 51 13.12 3.80 8.16
C GLY A 51 12.91 2.96 6.89
N ILE A 52 13.37 1.71 6.95
CA ILE A 52 13.37 0.78 5.81
C ILE A 52 11.94 0.33 5.45
N GLY A 53 11.07 0.13 6.44
CA GLY A 53 9.68 -0.27 6.22
C GLY A 53 8.93 0.78 5.39
N LYS A 54 9.06 2.05 5.76
CA LYS A 54 8.55 3.18 4.97
C LYS A 54 9.11 3.18 3.55
N ALA A 55 10.43 3.17 3.38
CA ALA A 55 11.06 3.19 2.05
C ALA A 55 10.57 2.05 1.14
N THR A 56 10.36 0.86 1.72
CA THR A 56 9.83 -0.32 1.02
C THR A 56 8.38 -0.11 0.58
N ALA A 57 7.52 0.38 1.49
CA ALA A 57 6.12 0.68 1.18
C ALA A 57 6.00 1.70 0.04
N MET A 58 6.80 2.78 0.11
CA MET A 58 6.84 3.81 -0.93
C MET A 58 7.28 3.23 -2.29
N ALA A 59 8.34 2.42 -2.30
CA ALA A 59 8.89 1.83 -3.53
C ALA A 59 7.89 0.87 -4.21
N ILE A 60 7.19 0.05 -3.43
CA ILE A 60 6.16 -0.86 -3.93
C ILE A 60 4.97 -0.06 -4.49
N ALA A 61 4.44 0.91 -3.74
CA ALA A 61 3.32 1.73 -4.18
C ALA A 61 3.62 2.48 -5.49
N LYS A 62 4.81 3.08 -5.59
CA LYS A 62 5.27 3.77 -6.81
C LYS A 62 5.32 2.85 -8.02
N LYS A 63 5.87 1.64 -7.87
CA LYS A 63 5.94 0.65 -8.95
C LYS A 63 4.55 0.15 -9.38
N ALA A 64 3.64 -0.04 -8.43
CA ALA A 64 2.27 -0.46 -8.73
C ALA A 64 1.55 0.54 -9.64
N VAL A 65 1.57 1.84 -9.29
CA VAL A 65 0.95 2.89 -10.11
C VAL A 65 1.67 3.07 -11.44
N ALA A 66 3.01 3.09 -11.44
CA ALA A 66 3.81 3.27 -12.65
C ALA A 66 3.57 2.19 -13.70
N LYS A 67 3.29 0.94 -13.27
CA LYS A 67 3.02 -0.17 -14.20
C LYS A 67 1.55 -0.27 -14.60
N ALA A 68 0.63 -0.02 -13.67
CA ALA A 68 -0.80 -0.10 -13.95
C ALA A 68 -1.30 1.08 -14.80
N MET A 69 -0.71 2.27 -14.63
CA MET A 69 -1.12 3.51 -15.29
C MET A 69 0.10 4.34 -15.73
N PRO A 70 0.86 3.89 -16.73
CA PRO A 70 2.19 4.46 -17.02
C PRO A 70 2.13 5.92 -17.49
N GLN A 71 1.20 6.27 -18.38
CA GLN A 71 1.05 7.64 -18.87
C GLN A 71 0.64 8.60 -17.75
N PHE A 72 -0.29 8.17 -16.88
CA PHE A 72 -0.70 8.95 -15.71
C PHE A 72 0.48 9.16 -14.75
N TYR A 73 1.23 8.10 -14.47
CA TYR A 73 2.39 8.20 -13.59
C TYR A 73 3.45 9.15 -14.14
N GLN A 74 3.79 9.08 -15.43
CA GLN A 74 4.75 10.00 -16.04
C GLN A 74 4.29 11.45 -15.94
N MET A 75 3.00 11.72 -16.14
CA MET A 75 2.44 13.07 -16.05
C MET A 75 2.41 13.62 -14.62
N MET A 76 2.14 12.75 -13.63
CA MET A 76 1.80 13.18 -12.26
C MET A 76 2.88 12.89 -11.23
N ARG A 77 3.92 12.11 -11.53
CA ARG A 77 4.90 11.57 -10.55
C ARG A 77 5.44 12.58 -9.54
N ASP A 78 5.73 13.81 -9.98
CA ASP A 78 6.33 14.85 -9.14
C ASP A 78 5.26 15.72 -8.45
N ARG A 79 3.98 15.46 -8.72
CA ARG A 79 2.79 16.06 -8.10
C ARG A 79 2.01 15.06 -7.22
N LEU A 80 2.38 13.77 -7.24
CA LEU A 80 1.73 12.76 -6.42
C LEU A 80 1.98 13.06 -4.94
N ARG A 81 0.98 12.74 -4.11
CA ARG A 81 1.10 12.78 -2.65
C ARG A 81 2.27 11.91 -2.19
N THR A 82 2.95 12.34 -1.13
CA THR A 82 3.81 11.42 -0.39
C THR A 82 2.96 10.33 0.27
N PRO A 83 3.51 9.14 0.55
CA PRO A 83 2.74 8.10 1.23
C PRO A 83 2.24 8.50 2.62
N GLU A 84 2.94 9.38 3.33
CA GLU A 84 2.44 9.96 4.59
C GLU A 84 1.20 10.82 4.36
N GLN A 85 1.23 11.67 3.34
CA GLN A 85 0.07 12.48 2.94
C GLN A 85 -1.10 11.60 2.48
N GLY A 86 -0.82 10.48 1.80
CA GLY A 86 -1.83 9.50 1.40
C GLY A 86 -2.44 8.75 2.58
N ALA A 87 -1.63 8.43 3.60
CA ALA A 87 -2.07 7.70 4.80
C ALA A 87 -2.76 8.61 5.83
N ASP A 88 -2.56 9.92 5.76
CA ASP A 88 -3.05 10.89 6.75
C ASP A 88 -4.52 10.73 7.13
N THR A 89 -5.41 10.60 6.12
CA THR A 89 -6.84 10.43 6.37
C THR A 89 -7.15 9.09 7.04
N LEU A 90 -6.45 8.02 6.65
CA LEU A 90 -6.62 6.71 7.27
C LEU A 90 -6.18 6.71 8.74
N VAL A 91 -5.03 7.33 9.02
CA VAL A 91 -4.52 7.49 10.40
C VAL A 91 -5.52 8.30 11.23
N TRP A 92 -6.00 9.42 10.70
CA TRP A 92 -7.01 10.24 11.38
C TRP A 92 -8.29 9.45 11.68
N LEU A 93 -8.80 8.66 10.72
CA LEU A 93 -9.97 7.80 10.91
C LEU A 93 -9.78 6.77 12.02
N ALA A 94 -8.57 6.19 12.11
CA ALA A 94 -8.27 5.13 13.05
C ALA A 94 -8.15 5.60 14.51
N VAL A 95 -7.71 6.84 14.74
CA VAL A 95 -7.31 7.29 16.09
C VAL A 95 -8.09 8.50 16.61
N SER A 96 -8.72 9.30 15.74
CA SER A 96 -9.38 10.54 16.17
C SER A 96 -10.77 10.27 16.73
N ARG A 97 -11.06 10.77 17.93
CA ARG A 97 -12.42 10.72 18.50
C ARG A 97 -13.44 11.53 17.69
N ALA A 98 -12.99 12.52 16.90
CA ALA A 98 -13.89 13.29 16.04
C ALA A 98 -14.60 12.41 15.00
N THR A 99 -14.08 11.22 14.71
CA THR A 99 -14.63 10.30 13.71
C THR A 99 -15.93 9.66 14.21
N THR A 100 -16.17 9.59 15.52
CA THR A 100 -17.40 9.03 16.09
C THR A 100 -18.63 9.88 15.79
N ALA A 101 -18.45 11.14 15.38
CA ALA A 101 -19.54 12.01 14.94
C ALA A 101 -20.07 11.64 13.54
N PHE A 102 -19.38 10.79 12.80
CA PHE A 102 -19.78 10.38 11.46
C PHE A 102 -20.37 8.97 11.45
N PRO A 103 -21.45 8.73 10.67
CA PRO A 103 -21.97 7.38 10.49
C PRO A 103 -20.99 6.48 9.72
N SER A 104 -21.05 5.17 9.96
CA SER A 104 -20.26 4.19 9.22
C SER A 104 -20.65 4.14 7.74
N GLY A 105 -19.70 3.75 6.88
CA GLY A 105 -19.92 3.56 5.43
C GLY A 105 -19.64 4.79 4.56
N LEU A 106 -19.17 5.90 5.13
CA LEU A 106 -18.75 7.07 4.37
C LEU A 106 -17.35 6.89 3.76
N PHE A 107 -17.13 7.56 2.62
CA PHE A 107 -15.81 7.73 2.02
C PHE A 107 -15.18 9.02 2.53
N PHE A 108 -13.89 8.98 2.84
CA PHE A 108 -13.17 10.15 3.33
C PHE A 108 -11.98 10.50 2.45
N GLN A 109 -11.79 11.80 2.23
CA GLN A 109 -10.61 12.37 1.61
C GLN A 109 -10.21 13.62 2.39
N ASP A 110 -8.93 13.74 2.72
CA ASP A 110 -8.36 14.87 3.46
C ASP A 110 -9.16 15.18 4.76
N ARG A 111 -9.49 14.11 5.49
CA ARG A 111 -10.27 14.09 6.75
C ARG A 111 -11.72 14.62 6.64
N LYS A 112 -12.28 14.64 5.43
CA LYS A 112 -13.67 15.06 5.18
C LYS A 112 -14.45 13.98 4.45
N PRO A 113 -15.76 13.81 4.73
CA PRO A 113 -16.60 12.92 3.96
C PRO A 113 -16.73 13.43 2.52
N VAL A 114 -16.65 12.52 1.55
CA VAL A 114 -16.75 12.80 0.11
C VAL A 114 -17.68 11.82 -0.57
N SER A 115 -18.17 12.21 -1.76
CA SER A 115 -18.96 11.31 -2.62
C SER A 115 -18.14 10.08 -3.02
N ALA A 116 -18.76 8.89 -2.94
CA ALA A 116 -18.17 7.65 -3.43
C ALA A 116 -18.06 7.61 -4.96
N HIS A 117 -18.86 8.43 -5.65
CA HIS A 117 -18.97 8.44 -7.10
C HIS A 117 -18.46 9.75 -7.67
N LEU A 118 -17.63 9.63 -8.70
CA LEU A 118 -17.16 10.75 -9.50
C LEU A 118 -18.30 11.26 -10.38
N PRO A 119 -18.64 12.56 -10.30
CA PRO A 119 -19.61 13.16 -11.19
C PRO A 119 -19.21 12.93 -12.65
N LEU A 120 -20.19 12.59 -13.50
CA LEU A 120 -20.03 12.42 -14.96
C LEU A 120 -19.12 11.26 -15.41
N ALA A 121 -18.51 10.50 -14.49
CA ALA A 121 -17.71 9.33 -14.82
C ALA A 121 -18.51 8.02 -14.79
N TRP A 122 -19.84 8.09 -14.55
CA TRP A 122 -20.75 6.94 -14.53
C TRP A 122 -20.28 5.83 -13.57
N THR A 123 -19.62 6.24 -12.48
CA THR A 123 -19.05 5.34 -11.46
C THR A 123 -20.07 4.85 -10.45
N HIS A 124 -21.36 5.11 -10.68
CA HIS A 124 -22.47 4.66 -9.84
C HIS A 124 -23.23 3.55 -10.56
N SER A 125 -23.71 2.57 -9.81
CA SER A 125 -24.62 1.55 -10.33
C SER A 125 -26.06 2.02 -10.23
N SER A 126 -26.90 1.59 -11.17
CA SER A 126 -28.34 1.83 -11.08
C SER A 126 -28.94 1.10 -9.88
N ARG A 127 -30.05 1.62 -9.33
CA ARG A 127 -30.78 0.93 -8.24
C ARG A 127 -31.19 -0.50 -8.61
N ARG A 128 -31.43 -0.77 -9.90
CA ARG A 128 -31.78 -2.10 -10.41
C ARG A 128 -30.59 -3.06 -10.32
N GLU A 129 -29.42 -2.64 -10.78
CA GLU A 129 -28.19 -3.44 -10.71
C GLU A 129 -27.81 -3.76 -9.27
N VAL A 130 -27.91 -2.78 -8.37
CA VAL A 130 -27.67 -3.00 -6.93
C VAL A 130 -28.62 -4.07 -6.37
N LYS A 131 -29.92 -4.00 -6.68
CA LYS A 131 -30.89 -5.02 -6.25
C LYS A 131 -30.58 -6.42 -6.80
N VAL A 132 -30.19 -6.52 -8.07
CA VAL A 132 -29.82 -7.79 -8.70
C VAL A 132 -28.56 -8.35 -8.06
N PHE A 133 -27.56 -7.51 -7.79
CA PHE A 133 -26.33 -7.91 -7.10
C PHE A 133 -26.61 -8.45 -5.70
N MET A 134 -27.39 -7.72 -4.89
CA MET A 134 -27.73 -8.17 -3.52
C MET A 134 -28.47 -9.52 -3.52
N ARG A 135 -29.42 -9.73 -4.44
CA ARG A 135 -30.12 -11.03 -4.58
C ARG A 135 -29.16 -12.18 -4.92
N ARG A 136 -28.17 -11.92 -5.77
CA ARG A 136 -27.15 -12.92 -6.11
C ARG A 136 -26.26 -13.24 -4.90
N LEU A 137 -25.85 -12.23 -4.14
CA LEU A 137 -25.11 -12.43 -2.90
C LEU A 137 -25.90 -13.25 -1.87
N GLU A 138 -27.20 -12.97 -1.71
CA GLU A 138 -28.07 -13.77 -0.83
C GLU A 138 -28.12 -15.24 -1.27
N THR A 139 -28.26 -15.48 -2.57
CA THR A 139 -28.24 -16.85 -3.13
C THR A 139 -26.93 -17.58 -2.85
N LEU A 140 -25.79 -16.89 -3.01
CA LEU A 140 -24.46 -17.42 -2.71
C LEU A 140 -24.29 -17.67 -1.20
N ALA A 141 -24.76 -16.76 -0.36
CA ALA A 141 -24.70 -16.91 1.09
C ALA A 141 -25.50 -18.14 1.56
N MET A 142 -26.66 -18.39 0.94
CA MET A 142 -27.49 -19.56 1.23
C MET A 142 -26.82 -20.88 0.83
N THR A 143 -26.01 -20.89 -0.23
CA THR A 143 -25.28 -22.09 -0.68
C THR A 143 -24.06 -22.43 0.19
N VAL A 144 -23.57 -21.47 0.98
CA VAL A 144 -22.41 -21.66 1.88
C VAL A 144 -22.84 -22.00 3.32
N LYS A 145 -24.11 -21.81 3.68
CA LYS A 145 -24.61 -22.23 5.00
C LYS A 145 -24.43 -23.75 5.15
N PRO A 146 -23.69 -24.23 6.17
CA PRO A 146 -23.64 -25.65 6.46
C PRO A 146 -25.07 -26.15 6.70
N SER A 147 -25.42 -27.30 6.14
CA SER A 147 -26.59 -28.05 6.58
C SER A 147 -26.39 -28.40 8.05
N GLU A 148 -27.24 -27.86 8.92
CA GLU A 148 -27.40 -28.34 10.30
C GLU A 148 -27.77 -29.83 10.31
#